data_AF-A0AAD6KAI6-F1
#
_entry.id   AF-A0AAD6KAI6-F1
#
_cell.length_a   1.000
_cell.length_b   1.000
_cell.length_c   1.000
_cell.angle_alpha   90.00
_cell.angle_beta   90.00
_cell.angle_gamma   90.00
#
_symmetry.space_group_name_H-M   'P 1'
#
loop_
_entity.id
_entity.type
_entity.pdbx_description
1 polymer ?
#
loop_
_entity_poly.entity_id
_entity_poly.type
_entity_poly.pdbx_seq_one_letter_code
_entity_poly.pdbx_strand_id
1 'polypeptide(L)'
;MVIAGNVGADHAIFEQGASAGNVGNDKLLEQKTANPVALLLSSAMMLRHLQFPSFADRLETAVKWVISESHYRTKDLGGTSTTQEVVDAVIGALD
;
A
#
# COMPACT_ATOMS: atom_id res chain seq x y z
N MET A 1 -7.13 -4.79 5.47
CA MET A 1 -6.23 -3.64 5.30
C MET A 1 -7.05 -2.38 5.39
N VAL A 2 -6.55 -1.33 6.06
CA VAL A 2 -7.31 -0.10 6.31
C VAL A 2 -6.61 1.07 5.64
N ILE A 3 -7.30 1.74 4.74
CA ILE A 3 -6.86 2.95 4.03
C ILE A 3 -7.44 4.19 4.71
N ALA A 4 -6.79 5.35 4.59
CA ALA A 4 -7.27 6.59 5.17
C ALA A 4 -6.92 7.82 4.31
N GLY A 5 -7.81 8.79 4.37
CA GLY A 5 -7.64 10.11 3.78
C GLY A 5 -8.42 11.14 4.60
N ASN A 6 -7.72 12.16 5.09
CA ASN A 6 -8.26 13.29 5.83
C ASN A 6 -8.36 14.48 4.88
N VAL A 7 -9.57 14.80 4.42
CA VAL A 7 -9.83 15.85 3.44
C VAL A 7 -10.49 17.04 4.13
N GLY A 8 -9.83 18.20 4.10
CA GLY A 8 -10.35 19.48 4.58
C GLY A 8 -10.72 20.42 3.42
N ALA A 9 -11.04 21.67 3.75
CA ALA A 9 -11.45 22.67 2.76
C ALA A 9 -10.33 23.01 1.76
N ASP A 10 -9.10 23.17 2.26
CA ASP A 10 -7.96 23.63 1.46
C ASP A 10 -6.85 22.58 1.28
N HIS A 11 -6.88 21.52 2.10
CA HIS A 11 -5.81 20.53 2.18
C HIS A 11 -6.36 19.12 2.33
N ALA A 12 -5.63 18.15 1.81
CA ALA A 12 -5.91 16.73 2.01
C ALA A 12 -4.62 15.97 2.38
N ILE A 13 -4.72 15.06 3.34
CA ILE A 13 -3.65 14.16 3.76
C ILE A 13 -4.12 12.73 3.54
N PHE A 14 -3.32 11.92 2.86
CA PHE A 14 -3.60 10.50 2.65
C PHE A 14 -2.53 9.68 3.35
N GLU A 15 -2.96 8.74 4.19
CA GLU A 15 -2.08 8.01 5.09
C GLU A 15 -2.53 6.56 5.24
N GLN A 16 -1.67 5.71 5.80
CA GLN A 16 -2.10 4.36 6.20
C GLN A 16 -3.12 4.47 7.34
N GLY A 17 -4.27 3.78 7.23
CA GLY A 17 -5.37 4.01 8.18
C GLY A 17 -5.13 3.40 9.56
N ALA A 18 -4.73 2.13 9.62
CA ALA A 18 -4.33 1.48 10.87
C ALA A 18 -2.85 1.11 10.80
N SER A 19 -2.12 1.34 11.90
CA SER A 19 -0.72 0.95 12.05
C SER A 19 -0.48 -0.55 11.75
N ALA A 20 -1.50 -1.40 11.99
CA ALA A 20 -1.41 -2.86 11.87
C ALA A 20 -0.22 -3.49 12.64
N GLY A 21 0.33 -2.78 13.64
CA GLY A 21 1.51 -3.19 14.40
C GLY A 21 2.86 -2.82 13.79
N ASN A 22 2.86 -1.99 12.73
CA ASN A 22 4.06 -1.57 12.01
C ASN A 22 4.77 -0.37 12.68
N VAL A 23 4.00 0.56 13.26
CA VAL A 23 4.55 1.79 13.84
C VAL A 23 5.29 1.49 15.14
N GLY A 24 6.54 1.95 15.24
CA GLY A 24 7.38 1.78 16.43
C GLY A 24 7.90 0.34 16.64
N ASN A 25 7.88 -0.49 15.60
CA ASN A 25 8.32 -1.88 15.67
C ASN A 25 9.72 -2.04 15.04
N ASP A 26 10.76 -1.93 15.87
CA ASP A 26 12.17 -2.00 15.43
C ASP A 26 12.48 -3.28 14.67
N LYS A 27 11.86 -4.40 15.05
CA LYS A 27 12.02 -5.67 14.35
C LYS A 27 11.52 -5.62 12.91
N LEU A 28 10.37 -4.99 12.66
CA LEU A 28 9.86 -4.84 11.29
C LEU A 28 10.72 -3.89 10.46
N LEU A 29 11.32 -2.87 11.10
CA LEU A 29 12.25 -1.95 10.46
C LEU A 29 13.55 -2.67 10.05
N GLU A 30 14.17 -3.41 10.96
CA GLU A 30 15.38 -4.19 10.71
C GLU A 30 15.16 -5.26 9.65
N GLN A 31 14.03 -5.97 9.71
CA GLN A 31 13.69 -7.04 8.78
C GLN A 31 13.19 -6.54 7.42
N LYS A 32 12.82 -5.25 7.31
CA LYS A 32 12.19 -4.66 6.12
C LYS A 32 10.96 -5.44 5.66
N THR A 33 10.10 -5.83 6.61
CA THR A 33 8.90 -6.67 6.36
C THR A 33 7.59 -5.94 6.65
N ALA A 34 7.60 -4.62 6.73
CA ALA A 34 6.38 -3.83 6.87
C ALA A 34 5.51 -3.95 5.60
N ASN A 35 4.20 -4.04 5.77
CA ASN A 35 3.27 -4.17 4.66
C ASN A 35 3.03 -2.81 3.96
N PRO A 36 3.40 -2.64 2.67
CA PRO A 36 3.25 -1.37 1.97
C PRO A 36 1.83 -1.11 1.45
N VAL A 37 0.96 -2.11 1.42
CA VAL A 37 -0.29 -2.08 0.62
C VAL A 37 -1.27 -1.02 1.10
N ALA A 38 -1.44 -0.83 2.41
CA ALA A 38 -2.36 0.18 2.92
C ALA A 38 -1.95 1.59 2.45
N LEU A 39 -0.65 1.89 2.47
CA LEU A 39 -0.13 3.18 2.01
C LEU A 39 -0.25 3.35 0.50
N LEU A 40 0.00 2.30 -0.28
CA LEU A 40 -0.18 2.30 -1.73
C LEU A 40 -1.65 2.56 -2.13
N LEU A 41 -2.60 1.91 -1.45
CA LEU A 41 -4.02 2.13 -1.72
C LEU A 41 -4.50 3.52 -1.25
N SER A 42 -3.98 4.05 -0.14
CA SER A 42 -4.23 5.44 0.24
C SER A 42 -3.65 6.43 -0.79
N SER A 43 -2.53 6.08 -1.43
CA SER A 43 -1.97 6.87 -2.53
C SER A 43 -2.84 6.81 -3.79
N ALA A 44 -3.51 5.68 -4.06
CA ALA A 44 -4.54 5.62 -5.11
C ALA A 44 -5.73 6.54 -4.79
N MET A 45 -6.17 6.63 -3.52
CA MET A 45 -7.18 7.62 -3.10
C MET A 45 -6.71 9.05 -3.34
N MET A 46 -5.44 9.37 -3.05
CA MET A 46 -4.83 10.66 -3.33
C MET A 46 -4.87 10.99 -4.82
N LEU A 47 -4.49 10.04 -5.69
CA LEU A 47 -4.55 10.21 -7.14
C LEU A 47 -5.97 10.51 -7.62
N ARG A 48 -6.99 9.83 -7.07
CA ARG A 48 -8.40 10.16 -7.37
C ARG A 48 -8.77 11.57 -6.93
N HIS A 49 -8.32 11.98 -5.74
CA HIS A 49 -8.56 13.34 -5.24
C HIS A 49 -7.92 14.41 -6.14
N LEU A 50 -6.71 14.15 -6.63
CA LEU A 50 -5.97 15.01 -7.58
C LEU A 50 -6.51 14.97 -9.02
N GLN A 51 -7.65 14.32 -9.28
CA GLN A 51 -8.25 14.18 -10.60
C GLN A 51 -7.41 13.34 -11.59
N PHE A 52 -6.69 12.34 -11.07
CA PHE A 52 -5.91 11.36 -11.85
C PHE A 52 -6.48 9.93 -11.73
N PRO A 53 -7.73 9.68 -12.17
CA PRO A 53 -8.39 8.39 -11.95
C PRO A 53 -7.71 7.23 -12.68
N SER A 54 -7.17 7.45 -13.90
CA SER A 54 -6.48 6.40 -14.65
C SER A 54 -5.23 5.88 -13.94
N PHE A 55 -4.45 6.77 -13.33
CA PHE A 55 -3.28 6.38 -12.53
C PHE A 55 -3.70 5.68 -11.23
N ALA A 56 -4.79 6.13 -10.61
CA ALA A 56 -5.34 5.47 -9.42
C ALA A 56 -5.79 4.04 -9.75
N ASP A 57 -6.52 3.85 -10.86
CA ASP A 57 -7.02 2.54 -11.30
C ASP A 57 -5.88 1.58 -11.61
N ARG A 58 -4.82 2.05 -12.29
CA ARG A 58 -3.62 1.24 -12.56
C ARG A 58 -2.95 0.77 -11.27
N LEU A 59 -2.70 1.69 -10.33
CA LEU A 59 -2.08 1.36 -9.05
C LEU A 59 -2.94 0.40 -8.23
N GLU A 60 -4.24 0.69 -8.10
CA GLU A 60 -5.17 -0.13 -7.32
C GLU A 60 -5.31 -1.55 -7.93
N THR A 61 -5.34 -1.66 -9.24
CA THR A 61 -5.43 -2.95 -9.96
C THR A 61 -4.16 -3.76 -9.76
N ALA A 62 -2.97 -3.15 -9.97
CA ALA A 62 -1.68 -3.80 -9.76
C ALA A 62 -1.54 -4.33 -8.33
N VAL A 63 -1.86 -3.49 -7.33
CA VAL A 63 -1.82 -3.88 -5.92
C VAL A 63 -2.76 -5.05 -5.62
N LYS A 64 -4.02 -4.99 -6.10
CA LYS A 64 -4.99 -6.07 -5.91
C LYS A 64 -4.53 -7.38 -6.55
N TRP A 65 -3.98 -7.31 -7.75
CA TRP A 65 -3.49 -8.48 -8.46
C TRP A 65 -2.35 -9.15 -7.67
N VAL A 66 -1.32 -8.39 -7.30
CA VAL A 66 -0.16 -8.88 -6.53
C VAL A 66 -0.55 -9.55 -5.22
N ILE A 67 -1.45 -8.93 -4.44
CA ILE A 67 -1.87 -9.54 -3.16
C ILE A 67 -2.82 -10.73 -3.35
N SER A 68 -3.51 -10.84 -4.50
CA SER A 68 -4.43 -11.95 -4.79
C SER A 68 -3.70 -13.23 -5.19
N GLU A 69 -2.61 -13.14 -5.95
CA GLU A 69 -1.84 -14.29 -6.45
C GLU A 69 -1.01 -15.04 -5.39
N SER A 70 -1.10 -14.61 -4.12
CA SER A 70 -0.51 -15.28 -2.94
C SER A 70 1.02 -15.38 -2.90
N HIS A 71 1.74 -14.97 -3.94
CA HIS A 71 3.20 -15.08 -4.01
C HIS A 71 3.94 -13.93 -3.29
N TYR A 72 3.43 -12.70 -3.38
CA TYR A 72 4.06 -11.51 -2.81
C TYR A 72 3.23 -10.96 -1.65
N ARG A 73 3.35 -11.60 -0.48
CA ARG A 73 2.62 -11.22 0.74
C ARG A 73 3.59 -11.06 1.90
N THR A 74 3.45 -9.96 2.63
CA THR A 74 4.13 -9.77 3.91
C THR A 74 3.54 -10.69 4.98
N LYS A 75 4.23 -10.79 6.12
CA LYS A 75 3.90 -11.71 7.21
C LYS A 75 2.48 -11.55 7.77
N ASP A 76 1.99 -10.32 7.88
CA ASP A 76 0.64 -10.00 8.34
C ASP A 76 -0.46 -10.47 7.36
N LEU A 77 -0.10 -10.74 6.10
CA LEU A 77 -0.95 -11.37 5.10
C LEU A 77 -0.69 -12.88 4.93
N GLY A 78 0.09 -13.49 5.83
CA GLY A 78 0.40 -14.91 5.82
C GLY A 78 1.49 -15.33 4.82
N GLY A 79 2.26 -14.39 4.28
CA GLY A 79 3.41 -14.68 3.44
C GLY A 79 4.75 -14.44 4.12
N THR A 80 5.83 -14.46 3.33
CA THR A 80 7.21 -14.26 3.81
C THR A 80 7.95 -13.15 3.08
N SER A 81 7.26 -12.41 2.21
CA SER A 81 7.88 -11.36 1.41
C SER A 81 8.26 -10.15 2.26
N THR A 82 9.34 -9.50 1.87
CA THR A 82 9.78 -8.19 2.34
C THR A 82 8.93 -7.08 1.74
N THR A 83 9.02 -5.89 2.31
CA THR A 83 8.40 -4.68 1.77
C THR A 83 8.82 -4.43 0.33
N GLN A 84 10.12 -4.59 0.03
CA GLN A 84 10.67 -4.31 -1.31
C GLN A 84 10.16 -5.31 -2.33
N GLU A 85 10.11 -6.60 -2.01
CA GLU A 85 9.59 -7.63 -2.94
C GLU A 85 8.13 -7.37 -3.31
N VAL A 86 7.30 -6.92 -2.36
CA VAL A 86 5.91 -6.55 -2.65
C VAL A 86 5.85 -5.30 -3.55
N VAL A 87 6.69 -4.29 -3.29
CA VAL A 87 6.76 -3.08 -4.12
C VAL A 87 7.22 -3.40 -5.54
N ASP A 88 8.27 -4.21 -5.70
CA ASP A 88 8.80 -4.61 -7.01
C ASP A 88 7.76 -5.39 -7.82
N ALA A 89 7.02 -6.29 -7.16
CA ALA A 89 5.92 -7.00 -7.79
C ALA A 89 4.79 -6.06 -8.24
N VAL A 90 4.44 -5.05 -7.43
CA VAL A 90 3.46 -4.04 -7.82
C VAL A 90 3.93 -3.24 -9.02
N ILE A 91 5.20 -2.81 -9.04
CA ILE A 91 5.78 -2.09 -10.18
C ILE A 91 5.75 -2.95 -11.45
N GLY A 92 6.09 -4.24 -11.34
CA GLY A 92 6.03 -5.18 -12.46
C GLY A 92 4.61 -5.46 -12.99
N ALA A 93 3.58 -5.20 -12.18
CA ALA A 93 2.18 -5.34 -12.54
C ALA A 93 1.50 -4.04 -13.00
N LEU A 94 2.25 -2.93 -13.11
CA LEU A 94 1.74 -1.68 -13.67
C LEU A 94 1.76 -1.75 -15.20
N ASP A 95 0.58 -1.83 -15.82
CA ASP A 95 0.38 -1.73 -17.28
C ASP A 95 0.67 -0.33 -17.82
#